data_AF-W7BNI0-F1
#
_entry.id   AF-W7BNI0-F1
#
_cell.length_a   1.000
_cell.length_b   1.000
_cell.length_c   1.000
_cell.angle_alpha   90.00
_cell.angle_beta   90.00
_cell.angle_gamma   90.00
#
_symmetry.space_group_name_H-M   'P 1'
#
loop_
_entity.id
_entity.type
_entity.pdbx_description
1 polymer ?
#
loop_
_entity_poly.entity_id
_entity_poly.type
_entity_poly.pdbx_seq_one_letter_code
_entity_poly.pdbx_strand_id
1 'polypeptide(L)'
;MEIKVQDKIQDSRIVFTSDFGECIATWDDDEDPDPGRKYTVEVNIPKLITFDDVDESEEKHCLLESDQDDQIHIVGILEDYEEDGFAVLRLEESIICFDSKFDEHIDQLHGKFIDLFVPEIKITSVGI
;
A
#
# COMPACT_ATOMS: atom_id res chain seq x y z
N MET A 1 -7.38 0.95 6.67
CA MET A 1 -7.28 -0.52 6.49
C MET A 1 -7.25 -1.21 7.85
N GLU A 2 -7.93 -2.34 8.05
CA GLU A 2 -7.73 -3.17 9.25
C GLU A 2 -6.56 -4.13 9.03
N ILE A 3 -5.63 -4.18 9.98
CA ILE A 3 -4.52 -5.12 9.98
C ILE A 3 -4.40 -5.82 11.33
N LYS A 4 -3.77 -7.00 11.32
CA LYS A 4 -3.30 -7.67 12.53
C LYS A 4 -1.78 -7.77 12.50
N VAL A 5 -1.13 -7.21 13.52
CA VAL A 5 0.33 -7.31 13.67
C VAL A 5 0.68 -8.73 14.07
N GLN A 6 1.61 -9.36 13.36
CA GLN A 6 2.08 -10.72 13.62
C GLN A 6 3.38 -10.70 14.42
N ASP A 7 4.34 -9.87 14.01
CA ASP A 7 5.66 -9.79 14.63
C ASP A 7 6.27 -8.39 14.45
N LYS A 8 7.27 -8.07 15.28
CA LYS A 8 8.09 -6.86 15.17
C LYS A 8 9.50 -7.24 14.75
N ILE A 9 9.95 -6.64 13.67
CA ILE A 9 11.31 -6.76 13.13
C ILE A 9 12.13 -5.55 13.64
N GLN A 10 13.41 -5.50 13.29
CA GLN A 10 14.28 -4.35 13.56
C GLN A 10 13.83 -3.10 12.77
N ASP A 11 14.28 -1.92 13.22
CA ASP A 11 14.09 -0.64 12.54
C ASP A 11 12.62 -0.26 12.31
N SER A 12 11.77 -0.48 13.32
CA SER A 12 10.33 -0.21 13.30
C SER A 12 9.56 -0.94 12.20
N ARG A 13 10.15 -1.98 11.59
CA ARG A 13 9.43 -2.83 10.62
C ARG A 13 8.55 -3.83 11.35
N ILE A 14 7.37 -4.08 10.83
CA ILE A 14 6.46 -5.09 11.37
C ILE A 14 5.98 -6.02 10.27
N VAL A 15 5.70 -7.28 10.64
CA VAL A 15 4.94 -8.22 9.80
C VAL A 15 3.48 -8.07 10.19
N PHE A 16 2.61 -7.89 9.22
CA PHE A 16 1.16 -7.84 9.46
C PHE A 16 0.40 -8.64 8.42
N THR A 17 -0.82 -9.02 8.79
CA THR A 17 -1.80 -9.62 7.87
C THR A 17 -3.01 -8.71 7.74
N SER A 18 -3.53 -8.59 6.53
CA SER A 18 -4.80 -7.94 6.20
C SER A 18 -5.71 -8.93 5.47
N ASP A 19 -6.90 -8.48 5.06
CA ASP A 19 -7.77 -9.26 4.17
C ASP A 19 -7.16 -9.46 2.76
N PHE A 20 -6.12 -8.70 2.41
CA PHE A 20 -5.47 -8.70 1.10
C PHE A 20 -4.16 -9.49 1.05
N GLY A 21 -3.64 -9.97 2.19
CA GLY A 21 -2.38 -10.71 2.26
C GLY A 21 -1.53 -10.43 3.49
N GLU A 22 -0.32 -10.99 3.49
CA GLU A 22 0.71 -10.76 4.50
C GLU A 22 1.81 -9.88 3.92
N CYS A 23 2.19 -8.83 4.65
CA CYS A 23 3.15 -7.84 4.17
C CYS A 23 4.03 -7.33 5.32
N ILE A 24 5.16 -6.73 4.94
CA ILE A 24 6.08 -6.05 5.86
C ILE A 24 5.99 -4.55 5.60
N ALA A 25 5.76 -3.78 6.66
CA ALA A 25 5.69 -2.32 6.59
C ALA A 25 6.53 -1.66 7.68
N THR A 26 6.86 -0.39 7.48
CA THR A 26 7.44 0.47 8.51
C THR A 26 6.31 1.05 9.36
N TRP A 27 6.32 0.78 10.65
CA TRP A 27 5.41 1.37 11.62
C TRP A 27 5.85 2.81 11.92
N ASP A 28 5.02 3.77 11.52
CA ASP A 28 5.28 5.21 11.59
C ASP A 28 4.32 5.86 12.58
N ASP A 29 4.43 5.44 13.84
CA ASP A 29 3.67 5.96 14.99
C ASP A 29 4.58 6.08 16.22
N ASP A 30 4.21 6.92 17.18
CA ASP A 30 4.96 7.11 18.43
C ASP A 30 4.83 5.89 19.35
N GLU A 31 3.67 5.21 19.32
CA GLU A 31 3.43 4.02 20.13
C GLU A 31 3.70 2.73 19.34
N ASP A 32 4.58 1.91 19.90
CA ASP A 32 4.95 0.58 19.41
C ASP A 32 3.72 -0.36 19.33
N PRO A 33 3.49 -1.08 18.23
CA PRO A 33 2.33 -1.95 18.11
C PRO A 33 2.55 -3.27 18.85
N ASP A 34 1.54 -3.75 19.57
CA ASP A 34 1.54 -5.10 20.15
C ASP A 34 1.31 -6.21 19.10
N PRO A 35 2.18 -7.23 19.03
CA PRO A 35 1.93 -8.43 18.23
C PRO A 35 0.65 -9.15 18.67
N GLY A 36 -0.10 -9.67 17.71
CA GLY A 36 -1.39 -10.33 17.90
C GLY A 36 -2.58 -9.37 17.98
N ARG A 37 -2.36 -8.05 18.09
CA ARG A 37 -3.42 -7.04 18.16
C ARG A 37 -3.83 -6.55 16.77
N LYS A 38 -5.10 -6.16 16.66
CA LYS A 38 -5.67 -5.54 15.46
C LYS A 38 -5.62 -4.01 15.57
N TYR A 39 -5.36 -3.37 14.43
CA TYR A 39 -5.31 -1.92 14.30
C TYR A 39 -6.04 -1.48 13.04
N THR A 40 -6.64 -0.30 13.11
CA THR A 40 -7.02 0.45 11.91
C THR A 40 -5.85 1.35 11.56
N VAL A 41 -5.32 1.23 10.36
CA VAL A 41 -4.14 1.96 9.89
C VAL A 41 -4.42 2.72 8.60
N GLU A 42 -3.69 3.82 8.43
CA GLU A 42 -3.47 4.47 7.14
C GLU A 42 -2.21 3.90 6.52
N VAL A 43 -2.24 3.63 5.22
CA VAL A 43 -1.09 3.11 4.46
C VAL A 43 -0.65 4.19 3.48
N ASN A 44 0.64 4.51 3.50
CA ASN A 44 1.24 5.52 2.63
C ASN A 44 2.49 4.94 1.97
N ILE A 45 2.73 5.33 0.72
CA ILE A 45 3.89 4.93 -0.07
C ILE A 45 4.87 6.10 -0.11
N PRO A 46 6.01 6.04 0.61
CA PRO A 46 6.94 7.17 0.69
C PRO A 46 7.72 7.41 -0.61
N LYS A 47 7.77 6.41 -1.51
CA LYS A 47 8.39 6.53 -2.83
C LYS A 47 7.47 7.33 -3.75
N LEU A 48 8.05 8.28 -4.47
CA LEU A 48 7.39 8.93 -5.61
C LEU A 48 7.27 7.93 -6.77
N ILE A 49 6.04 7.54 -7.11
CA ILE A 49 5.72 6.54 -8.12
C ILE A 49 5.95 7.07 -9.53
N THR A 50 6.44 6.20 -10.39
CA THR A 50 6.63 6.45 -11.82
C THR A 50 5.89 5.40 -12.64
N PHE A 51 5.73 5.64 -13.94
CA PHE A 51 5.08 4.67 -14.83
C PHE A 51 5.80 3.31 -14.87
N ASP A 52 7.12 3.25 -14.67
CA ASP A 52 7.87 1.99 -14.59
C ASP A 52 7.52 1.14 -13.34
N ASP A 53 6.81 1.70 -12.37
CA ASP A 53 6.39 1.03 -11.14
C ASP A 53 4.94 0.51 -11.21
N VAL A 54 4.24 0.83 -12.30
CA VAL A 54 2.79 0.61 -12.45
C VAL A 54 2.49 -0.09 -13.76
N ASP A 55 1.76 -1.20 -13.69
CA ASP A 55 1.24 -1.92 -14.85
C ASP A 55 -0.28 -2.10 -14.75
N GLU A 56 -0.96 -2.23 -15.89
CA GLU A 56 -2.36 -2.70 -15.89
C GLU A 56 -2.39 -4.16 -15.45
N SER A 57 -3.18 -4.47 -14.43
CA SER A 57 -3.20 -5.82 -13.87
C SER A 57 -4.09 -6.77 -14.67
N GLU A 58 -3.58 -7.98 -14.90
CA GLU A 58 -4.39 -9.10 -15.37
C GLU A 58 -5.32 -9.63 -14.25
N GLU A 59 -4.93 -9.40 -13.00
CA GLU A 59 -5.67 -9.80 -11.81
C GLU A 59 -6.86 -8.86 -11.55
N LYS A 60 -7.96 -9.42 -11.07
CA LYS A 60 -9.23 -8.70 -10.82
C LYS A 60 -9.64 -8.71 -9.36
N HIS A 61 -8.68 -8.94 -8.48
CA HIS A 61 -8.87 -8.97 -7.04
C HIS A 61 -7.77 -8.16 -6.36
N CYS A 62 -8.06 -7.64 -5.17
CA CYS A 62 -7.11 -6.81 -4.44
C CYS A 62 -6.08 -7.69 -3.72
N LEU A 63 -4.84 -7.21 -3.64
CA LEU A 63 -3.69 -7.93 -3.11
C LEU A 63 -2.77 -6.95 -2.38
N LEU A 64 -2.16 -7.42 -1.28
CA LEU A 64 -1.08 -6.72 -0.61
C LEU A 64 -0.11 -7.76 -0.02
N GLU A 65 1.01 -7.99 -0.70
CA GLU A 65 2.01 -8.95 -0.26
C GLU A 65 3.45 -8.47 -0.45
N SER A 66 4.37 -9.02 0.33
CA SER A 66 5.81 -8.87 0.11
C SER A 66 6.33 -10.02 -0.75
N ASP A 67 6.92 -9.71 -1.90
CA ASP A 67 7.53 -10.68 -2.81
C ASP A 67 8.94 -11.11 -2.32
N GLN A 68 9.55 -12.09 -3.00
CA GLN A 68 10.84 -12.71 -2.64
C GLN A 68 12.02 -11.72 -2.74
N ASP A 69 11.89 -10.66 -3.52
CA ASP A 69 12.92 -9.62 -3.72
C ASP A 69 12.79 -8.43 -2.74
N ASP A 70 12.10 -8.62 -1.59
CA ASP A 70 11.82 -7.55 -0.60
C ASP A 70 11.02 -6.36 -1.17
N GLN A 71 10.40 -6.52 -2.34
CA GLN A 71 9.43 -5.57 -2.88
C GLN A 71 8.02 -5.89 -2.39
N ILE A 72 7.21 -4.86 -2.25
CA ILE A 72 5.80 -4.96 -1.91
C ILE A 72 5.01 -4.85 -3.20
N HIS A 73 4.20 -5.86 -3.44
CA HIS A 73 3.28 -5.94 -4.56
C HIS A 73 1.87 -5.60 -4.06
N ILE A 74 1.28 -4.59 -4.69
CA ILE A 74 -0.06 -4.10 -4.37
C ILE A 74 -0.91 -4.18 -5.63
N VAL A 75 -2.06 -4.84 -5.53
CA VAL A 75 -3.07 -4.86 -6.60
C VAL A 75 -4.33 -4.17 -6.08
N GLY A 76 -4.78 -3.16 -6.82
CA GLY A 76 -5.97 -2.39 -6.49
C GLY A 76 -6.49 -1.60 -7.68
N ILE A 77 -7.65 -0.97 -7.51
CA ILE A 77 -8.23 -0.12 -8.56
C ILE A 77 -7.66 1.29 -8.43
N LEU A 78 -7.05 1.83 -9.48
CA LEU A 78 -6.68 3.24 -9.53
C LEU A 78 -7.99 4.06 -9.57
N GLU A 79 -8.42 4.56 -8.41
CA GLU A 79 -9.72 5.21 -8.25
C GLU A 79 -9.69 6.65 -8.72
N ASP A 80 -8.67 7.40 -8.32
CA ASP A 80 -8.48 8.81 -8.64
C ASP A 80 -6.99 9.05 -8.96
N TYR A 81 -6.76 9.96 -9.91
CA TYR A 81 -5.43 10.45 -10.28
C TYR A 81 -5.52 11.93 -10.65
N GLU A 82 -4.85 12.78 -9.88
CA GLU A 82 -4.93 14.23 -10.03
C GLU A 82 -3.75 14.80 -10.84
N GLU A 83 -3.95 15.98 -11.46
CA GLU A 83 -2.92 16.67 -12.27
C GLU A 83 -1.68 17.10 -11.45
N ASP A 84 -1.76 17.10 -10.13
CA ASP A 84 -0.61 17.33 -9.25
C ASP A 84 0.20 16.06 -8.96
N GLY A 85 -0.27 14.90 -9.44
CA GLY A 85 0.36 13.60 -9.29
C GLY A 85 -0.12 12.80 -8.08
N PHE A 86 -1.07 13.31 -7.30
CA PHE A 86 -1.70 12.57 -6.20
C PHE A 86 -2.63 11.47 -6.74
N ALA A 87 -2.56 10.28 -6.16
CA ALA A 87 -3.32 9.12 -6.59
C ALA A 87 -3.98 8.38 -5.43
N VAL A 88 -5.16 7.82 -5.68
CA VAL A 88 -5.89 6.97 -4.75
C VAL A 88 -6.02 5.58 -5.33
N LEU A 89 -5.44 4.60 -4.64
CA LEU A 89 -5.56 3.18 -4.94
C LEU A 89 -6.60 2.54 -4.01
N ARG A 90 -7.69 2.03 -4.58
CA ARG A 90 -8.76 1.38 -3.82
C ARG A 90 -8.52 -0.13 -3.70
N LEU A 91 -8.51 -0.62 -2.47
CA LEU A 91 -8.51 -2.03 -2.10
C LEU A 91 -9.82 -2.33 -1.37
N GLU A 92 -10.87 -2.69 -2.13
CA GLU A 92 -12.23 -2.88 -1.61
C GLU A 92 -12.72 -1.69 -0.74
N GLU A 93 -12.87 -1.89 0.57
CA GLU A 93 -13.30 -0.87 1.54
C GLU A 93 -12.13 -0.02 2.09
N SER A 94 -10.88 -0.35 1.73
CA SER A 94 -9.67 0.37 2.09
C SER A 94 -9.13 1.20 0.93
N ILE A 95 -8.36 2.23 1.26
CA ILE A 95 -7.62 3.05 0.30
C ILE A 95 -6.15 3.13 0.70
N ILE A 96 -5.29 3.26 -0.31
CA ILE A 96 -3.87 3.55 -0.19
C ILE A 96 -3.60 4.78 -1.06
N CYS A 97 -2.95 5.78 -0.49
CA CYS A 97 -2.58 6.98 -1.24
C CYS A 97 -1.11 6.91 -1.63
N PHE A 98 -0.79 7.39 -2.82
CA PHE A 98 0.59 7.53 -3.27
C PHE A 98 0.77 8.79 -4.11
N ASP A 99 2.00 9.31 -4.09
CA ASP A 99 2.37 10.47 -4.88
C ASP A 99 3.15 10.03 -6.12
N SER A 100 2.97 10.75 -7.22
CA SER A 100 3.72 10.59 -8.46
C SER A 100 4.03 11.96 -9.08
N LYS A 101 4.72 11.99 -10.22
CA LYS A 101 4.57 13.13 -11.13
C LYS A 101 3.46 12.79 -12.10
N PHE A 102 2.65 13.79 -12.46
CA PHE A 102 1.62 13.60 -13.47
C PHE A 102 2.20 12.95 -14.73
N ASP A 103 1.62 11.80 -15.09
CA ASP A 103 1.96 11.00 -16.26
C ASP A 103 0.68 10.55 -16.96
N GLU A 104 0.55 10.90 -18.24
CA GLU A 104 -0.63 10.57 -19.05
C GLU A 104 -0.85 9.06 -19.21
N HIS A 105 0.20 8.23 -19.04
CA HIS A 105 0.07 6.78 -19.11
C HIS A 105 -0.54 6.21 -17.83
N ILE A 106 -0.23 6.79 -16.66
CA ILE A 106 -0.86 6.43 -15.39
C ILE A 106 -2.34 6.88 -15.41
N ASP A 107 -2.61 8.09 -15.91
CA ASP A 107 -3.99 8.61 -16.07
C ASP A 107 -4.88 7.68 -16.92
N GLN A 108 -4.32 7.04 -17.96
CA GLN A 108 -5.04 6.05 -18.78
C GLN A 108 -5.42 4.76 -18.04
N LEU A 109 -4.86 4.51 -16.85
CA LEU A 109 -5.19 3.38 -15.99
C LEU A 109 -6.33 3.69 -15.02
N HIS A 110 -6.88 4.90 -15.05
CA HIS A 110 -7.98 5.31 -14.18
C HIS A 110 -9.19 4.36 -14.29
N GLY A 111 -9.67 3.88 -13.15
CA GLY A 111 -10.75 2.91 -13.02
C GLY A 111 -10.37 1.45 -13.34
N LYS A 112 -9.09 1.16 -13.62
CA LYS A 112 -8.58 -0.20 -13.86
C LYS A 112 -7.89 -0.76 -12.63
N PHE A 113 -7.77 -2.09 -12.58
CA PHE A 113 -6.83 -2.73 -11.68
C PHE A 113 -5.41 -2.47 -12.15
N ILE A 114 -4.54 -2.08 -11.22
CA ILE A 114 -3.13 -1.87 -11.46
C ILE A 114 -2.29 -2.73 -10.53
N ASP A 115 -1.16 -3.21 -11.05
CA ASP A 115 -0.07 -3.75 -10.26
C ASP A 115 0.86 -2.59 -9.90
N LEU A 116 1.17 -2.45 -8.61
CA LEU A 116 2.08 -1.45 -8.09
C LEU A 116 3.19 -2.12 -7.29
N PHE A 117 4.43 -1.88 -7.69
CA PHE A 117 5.62 -2.45 -7.06
C PHE A 117 6.43 -1.39 -6.33
N VAL A 118 6.53 -1.53 -5.00
CA VAL A 118 7.18 -0.51 -4.14
C VAL A 118 8.16 -1.13 -3.17
N PRO A 119 9.27 -0.46 -2.85
CA PRO A 119 10.27 -1.02 -1.94
C PRO A 119 9.83 -1.00 -0.47
N GLU A 120 8.91 -0.10 -0.12
CA GLU A 120 8.41 0.03 1.24
C GLU A 120 7.03 0.69 1.26
N ILE A 121 6.27 0.40 2.32
CA ILE A 121 5.09 1.15 2.72
C ILE A 121 5.23 1.54 4.18
N LYS A 122 4.65 2.69 4.52
CA LYS A 122 4.52 3.17 5.89
C LYS A 122 3.09 3.00 6.35
N ILE A 123 2.94 2.61 7.61
CA ILE A 123 1.63 2.49 8.25
C ILE A 123 1.61 3.29 9.54
N THR A 124 0.54 4.05 9.73
CA THR A 124 0.29 4.85 10.93
C THR A 124 -1.03 4.41 11.53
N SER A 125 -1.12 4.34 12.85
CA SER A 125 -2.35 3.94 13.51
C SER A 125 -3.36 5.08 13.50
N VAL A 126 -4.59 4.78 13.10
CA VAL A 126 -5.70 5.74 13.22
C VAL A 126 -6.27 5.54 14.61
N GLY A 127 -5.96 6.46 15.52
CA GLY A 127 -6.32 6.38 16.93
C GLY A 127 -7.79 6.09 17.20
N ILE A 128 -8.05 5.40 18.32
CA ILE A 128 -9.38 5.22 18.93
C ILE A 128 -9.52 6.22 20.07
#